data_AF-A0AAD4F868-F1
#
_entry.id   AF-A0AAD4F868-F1
#
_cell.length_a   1.000
_cell.length_b   1.000
_cell.length_c   1.000
_cell.angle_alpha   90.00
_cell.angle_beta   90.00
_cell.angle_gamma   90.00
#
_symmetry.space_group_name_H-M   'P 1'
#
loop_
_entity.id
_entity.type
_entity.pdbx_description
1 polymer ?
#
loop_
_entity_poly.entity_id
_entity_poly.type
_entity_poly.pdbx_seq_one_letter_code
_entity_poly.pdbx_strand_id
1 'polypeptide(L)'
;MPLKAPRPELSASRRAIENAFKDLERTISPAESRDFASTTLEDVRRSAFELERQLAARKSLRNLRRLEPLFQGLHHYSKVIEVLCNGTPFLPWIWAPIKFILNVSIEYPEAFDRIIKAYSQIAESLGRFQLLEESFKGKPQLYPAFVIFYADILRFHKAAYKFLTRRCWRVLFKTTWGRFEREFGTILEDLKQHQELIDKEVNAHNIVEAREMRETLKSWRAESLDQLVKEQTQMTARQMQGVITWLRLDDSDQIVLFDSLAKIGEEHPGTVDWILRKPQHSPDLVAHIYQEHVGSQQITVHALEELLEMAVDILSGNGQLGIHILLDGLDECPIDKQRRLLRLLARLTAAGSNCKVMVSSRDALQLPQKLRQSVFSVSQEKACLRDAIATYAQLQSALIFQSDEFLGARPVPPHILDVCKPLVEERHDSSLAFIHISVKE
;
A
#
# COMPACT_ATOMS: atom_id res chain seq x y z
N MET A 1 9.53 -4.03 46.03
CA MET A 1 8.80 -3.50 44.86
C MET A 1 7.36 -3.22 45.27
N PRO A 2 6.82 -2.01 45.11
CA PRO A 2 5.42 -1.77 45.46
C PRO A 2 4.52 -2.43 44.41
N LEU A 3 3.60 -3.28 44.86
CA LEU A 3 2.57 -3.91 44.03
C LEU A 3 1.75 -2.80 43.36
N LYS A 4 1.86 -2.73 42.03
CA LYS A 4 1.10 -1.78 41.19
C LYS A 4 -0.39 -1.98 41.49
N ALA A 5 -1.09 -0.92 41.91
CA ALA A 5 -2.50 -1.00 42.24
C ALA A 5 -3.29 -1.60 41.05
N PRO A 6 -4.23 -2.53 41.30
CA PRO A 6 -5.01 -3.15 40.23
C PRO A 6 -5.78 -2.06 39.48
N ARG A 7 -5.85 -2.18 38.14
CA ARG A 7 -6.55 -1.21 37.29
C ARG A 7 -7.99 -0.99 37.80
N PRO A 8 -8.53 0.24 37.77
CA PRO A 8 -9.82 0.58 38.37
C PRO A 8 -10.98 -0.30 37.87
N GLU A 9 -11.00 -0.64 36.57
CA GLU A 9 -12.01 -1.52 35.95
C GLU A 9 -12.03 -2.92 36.56
N LEU A 10 -10.85 -3.56 36.72
CA LEU A 10 -10.69 -4.86 37.37
C LEU A 10 -11.22 -4.85 38.81
N SER A 11 -10.97 -3.76 39.55
CA SER A 11 -11.43 -3.63 40.93
C SER A 11 -12.96 -3.45 41.05
N ALA A 12 -13.59 -2.79 40.08
CA ALA A 12 -15.05 -2.63 40.01
C ALA A 12 -15.72 -3.96 39.64
N SER A 13 -15.19 -4.65 38.63
CA SER A 13 -15.64 -5.98 38.21
C SER A 13 -15.59 -7.01 39.34
N ARG A 14 -14.49 -7.04 40.11
CA ARG A 14 -14.36 -7.94 41.28
C ARG A 14 -15.40 -7.67 42.37
N ARG A 15 -15.66 -6.40 42.68
CA ARG A 15 -16.71 -6.02 43.66
C ARG A 15 -18.10 -6.44 43.19
N ALA A 16 -18.39 -6.32 41.90
CA ALA A 16 -19.68 -6.74 41.36
C ALA A 16 -19.88 -8.27 41.42
N ILE A 17 -18.84 -9.08 41.14
CA ILE A 17 -18.89 -10.54 41.36
C ILE A 17 -19.16 -10.85 42.82
N GLU A 18 -18.41 -10.23 43.74
CA GLU A 18 -18.57 -10.44 45.18
C GLU A 18 -19.99 -10.10 45.65
N ASN A 19 -20.58 -9.01 45.14
CA ASN A 19 -21.95 -8.63 45.46
C ASN A 19 -22.98 -9.66 44.97
N ALA A 20 -22.84 -10.14 43.73
CA ALA A 20 -23.73 -11.16 43.17
C ALA A 20 -23.62 -12.48 43.95
N PHE A 21 -22.39 -12.89 44.28
CA PHE A 21 -22.11 -14.04 45.13
C PHE A 21 -22.79 -13.90 46.50
N LYS A 22 -22.56 -12.79 47.23
CA LYS A 22 -23.12 -12.56 48.57
C LYS A 22 -24.65 -12.55 48.55
N ASP A 23 -25.26 -12.06 47.48
CA ASP A 23 -26.71 -12.04 47.33
C ASP A 23 -27.31 -13.45 47.20
N LEU A 24 -26.63 -14.35 46.46
CA LEU A 24 -27.04 -15.76 46.37
C LEU A 24 -26.71 -16.52 47.66
N GLU A 25 -25.53 -16.31 48.24
CA GLU A 25 -25.09 -16.95 49.49
C GLU A 25 -26.04 -16.67 50.65
N ARG A 26 -26.52 -15.43 50.80
CA ARG A 26 -27.53 -15.08 51.82
C ARG A 26 -28.89 -15.73 51.60
N THR A 27 -29.17 -16.19 50.38
CA THR A 27 -30.45 -16.80 50.02
C THR A 27 -30.45 -18.31 50.23
N ILE A 28 -29.32 -18.98 49.95
CA ILE A 28 -29.20 -20.44 50.07
C ILE A 28 -28.91 -20.82 51.52
N SER A 29 -29.60 -21.85 52.03
CA SER A 29 -29.36 -22.36 53.38
C SER A 29 -27.92 -22.84 53.54
N PRO A 30 -27.24 -22.54 54.67
CA PRO A 30 -25.88 -23.01 54.93
C PRO A 30 -25.77 -24.53 54.80
N ALA A 31 -26.80 -25.29 55.15
CA ALA A 31 -26.79 -26.75 55.08
C ALA A 31 -26.64 -27.29 53.64
N GLU A 32 -27.16 -26.54 52.66
CA GLU A 32 -27.17 -26.90 51.24
C GLU A 32 -25.95 -26.36 50.50
N SER A 33 -25.38 -25.23 50.95
CA SER A 33 -24.18 -24.62 50.35
C SER A 33 -22.85 -25.12 50.92
N ARG A 34 -22.85 -25.99 51.95
CA ARG A 34 -21.63 -26.52 52.61
C ARG A 34 -20.54 -26.96 51.64
N ASP A 35 -20.92 -27.72 50.62
CA ASP A 35 -19.97 -28.36 49.70
C ASP A 35 -19.79 -27.55 48.40
N PHE A 36 -20.46 -26.39 48.26
CA PHE A 36 -20.45 -25.63 47.01
C PHE A 36 -19.04 -25.14 46.66
N ALA A 37 -18.30 -24.65 47.66
CA ALA A 37 -16.94 -24.13 47.45
C ALA A 37 -15.96 -25.19 46.92
N SER A 38 -16.16 -26.48 47.26
CA SER A 38 -15.34 -27.59 46.79
C SER A 38 -15.90 -28.32 45.58
N THR A 39 -17.12 -27.99 45.13
CA THR A 39 -17.79 -28.69 44.02
C THR A 39 -17.15 -28.30 42.69
N THR A 40 -16.67 -29.28 41.94
CA THR A 40 -16.21 -29.07 40.56
C THR A 40 -17.35 -29.19 39.55
N LEU A 41 -17.16 -28.64 38.35
CA LEU A 41 -18.12 -28.79 37.26
C LEU A 41 -18.33 -30.27 36.89
N GLU A 42 -17.28 -31.08 36.95
CA GLU A 42 -17.36 -32.53 36.71
C GLU A 42 -18.19 -33.27 37.78
N ASP A 43 -18.18 -32.80 39.03
CA ASP A 43 -19.04 -33.38 40.07
C ASP A 43 -20.51 -33.08 39.80
N VAL A 44 -20.84 -31.90 39.28
CA VAL A 44 -22.21 -31.55 38.85
C VAL A 44 -22.64 -32.42 37.67
N ARG A 45 -21.75 -32.60 36.69
CA ARG A 45 -21.99 -33.44 35.51
C ARG A 45 -22.22 -34.90 35.91
N ARG A 46 -21.41 -35.45 36.81
CA ARG A 46 -21.57 -36.80 37.37
C ARG A 46 -22.91 -36.92 38.10
N SER A 47 -23.27 -35.94 38.92
CA SER A 47 -24.55 -35.93 39.61
C SER A 47 -25.75 -35.93 38.65
N ALA A 48 -25.67 -35.20 37.52
CA ALA A 48 -26.72 -35.22 36.51
C ALA A 48 -26.84 -36.61 35.84
N PHE A 49 -25.72 -37.28 35.56
CA PHE A 49 -25.72 -38.65 35.03
C PHE A 49 -26.31 -39.67 36.02
N GLU A 50 -25.99 -39.55 37.30
CA GLU A 50 -26.58 -40.39 38.35
C GLU A 50 -28.09 -40.20 38.45
N LEU A 51 -28.59 -38.96 38.32
CA LEU A 51 -30.02 -38.68 38.26
C LEU A 51 -30.68 -39.31 37.03
N GLU A 52 -30.02 -39.29 35.86
CA GLU A 52 -30.52 -39.98 34.66
C GLU A 52 -30.67 -41.48 34.89
N ARG A 53 -29.69 -42.10 35.55
CA ARG A 53 -29.75 -43.51 35.92
C ARG A 53 -30.89 -43.81 36.90
N GLN A 54 -31.15 -42.94 37.87
CA GLN A 54 -32.29 -43.08 38.79
C GLN A 54 -33.63 -42.98 38.05
N LEU A 55 -33.76 -42.02 37.13
CA LEU A 55 -34.94 -41.86 36.28
C LEU A 55 -35.15 -43.06 35.34
N ALA A 56 -34.07 -43.63 34.80
CA ALA A 56 -34.12 -44.84 33.98
C ALA A 56 -34.68 -46.03 34.77
N ALA A 57 -34.20 -46.25 36.00
CA ALA A 57 -34.69 -47.31 36.89
C ALA A 57 -36.19 -47.14 37.22
N ARG A 58 -36.67 -45.89 37.29
CA ARG A 58 -38.09 -45.54 37.50
C ARG A 58 -38.93 -45.53 36.22
N LYS A 59 -38.37 -45.90 35.06
CA LYS A 59 -39.01 -45.82 33.74
C LYS A 59 -39.55 -44.40 33.41
N SER A 60 -38.86 -43.36 33.86
CA SER A 60 -39.25 -41.95 33.69
C SER A 60 -38.09 -41.10 33.15
N LEU A 61 -37.47 -41.54 32.07
CA LEU A 61 -36.37 -40.82 31.42
C LEU A 61 -36.81 -39.42 30.95
N ARG A 62 -35.93 -38.42 31.12
CA ARG A 62 -36.20 -37.00 30.81
C ARG A 62 -35.15 -36.32 29.91
N ASN A 63 -34.32 -37.11 29.21
CA ASN A 63 -33.27 -36.64 28.30
C ASN A 63 -32.33 -35.60 28.93
N LEU A 64 -31.60 -36.01 29.97
CA LEU A 64 -30.66 -35.14 30.69
C LEU A 64 -29.44 -34.75 29.84
N ARG A 65 -29.22 -35.42 28.70
CA ARG A 65 -28.24 -35.03 27.68
C ARG A 65 -28.41 -33.58 27.19
N ARG A 66 -29.60 -33.00 27.33
CA ARG A 66 -29.86 -31.58 27.05
C ARG A 66 -29.05 -30.61 27.93
N LEU A 67 -28.50 -31.07 29.06
CA LEU A 67 -27.62 -30.27 29.91
C LEU A 67 -26.15 -30.32 29.46
N GLU A 68 -25.79 -31.19 28.51
CA GLU A 68 -24.41 -31.27 28.03
C GLU A 68 -23.88 -29.94 27.46
N PRO A 69 -24.64 -29.21 26.61
CA PRO A 69 -24.20 -27.89 26.14
C PRO A 69 -24.04 -26.87 27.27
N LEU A 70 -24.81 -27.02 28.37
CA LEU A 70 -24.67 -26.15 29.55
C LEU A 70 -23.31 -26.36 30.21
N PHE A 71 -22.92 -27.62 30.44
CA PHE A 71 -21.65 -27.94 31.07
C PHE A 71 -20.46 -27.51 30.20
N GLN A 72 -20.52 -27.73 28.89
CA GLN A 72 -19.48 -27.25 27.96
C GLN A 72 -19.38 -25.72 27.98
N GLY A 73 -20.52 -25.03 27.89
CA GLY A 73 -20.58 -23.57 27.94
C GLY A 73 -20.02 -23.01 29.25
N LEU A 74 -20.40 -23.59 30.39
CA LEU A 74 -19.88 -23.21 31.70
C LEU A 74 -18.38 -23.48 31.83
N HIS A 75 -17.85 -24.55 31.24
CA HIS A 75 -16.42 -24.82 31.21
C HIS A 75 -15.65 -23.70 30.49
N HIS A 76 -16.06 -23.32 29.28
CA HIS A 76 -15.41 -22.23 28.54
C HIS A 76 -15.55 -20.89 29.25
N TYR A 77 -16.75 -20.58 29.76
CA TYR A 77 -16.99 -19.36 30.52
C TYR A 77 -16.18 -19.30 31.82
N SER A 78 -15.99 -20.42 32.51
CA SER A 78 -15.25 -20.49 33.78
C SER A 78 -13.81 -20.00 33.64
N LYS A 79 -13.14 -20.31 32.53
CA LYS A 79 -11.76 -19.87 32.27
C LYS A 79 -11.63 -18.35 32.19
N VAL A 80 -12.66 -17.67 31.70
CA VAL A 80 -12.67 -16.21 31.60
C VAL A 80 -12.92 -15.59 32.98
N ILE A 81 -13.93 -16.08 33.69
CA ILE A 81 -14.33 -15.50 34.97
C ILE A 81 -13.35 -15.85 36.11
N GLU A 82 -12.59 -16.96 35.99
CA GLU A 82 -11.57 -17.37 36.95
C GLU A 82 -10.50 -16.28 37.17
N VAL A 83 -10.13 -15.53 36.12
CA VAL A 83 -9.21 -14.38 36.20
C VAL A 83 -9.75 -13.29 37.14
N LEU A 84 -11.08 -13.11 37.16
CA LEU A 84 -11.75 -12.15 38.03
C LEU A 84 -11.95 -12.71 39.44
N CYS A 85 -12.23 -14.01 39.58
CA CYS A 85 -12.38 -14.67 40.87
C CYS A 85 -11.05 -14.80 41.63
N ASN A 86 -9.90 -14.96 40.96
CA ASN A 86 -8.56 -14.91 41.56
C ASN A 86 -8.42 -15.59 42.95
N GLY A 87 -8.69 -16.90 43.02
CA GLY A 87 -8.55 -17.69 44.25
C GLY A 87 -9.69 -17.53 45.27
N THR A 88 -10.73 -16.76 44.96
CA THR A 88 -11.97 -16.70 45.77
C THR A 88 -12.90 -17.89 45.48
N PRO A 89 -13.73 -18.31 46.43
CA PRO A 89 -14.66 -19.43 46.26
C PRO A 89 -15.92 -19.05 45.46
N PHE A 90 -15.87 -18.00 44.62
CA PHE A 90 -17.03 -17.48 43.88
C PHE A 90 -17.31 -18.27 42.61
N LEU A 91 -16.27 -18.86 42.01
CA LEU A 91 -16.39 -19.56 40.74
C LEU A 91 -17.37 -20.76 40.81
N PRO A 92 -17.32 -21.64 41.83
CA PRO A 92 -18.23 -22.78 41.91
C PRO A 92 -19.72 -22.46 41.93
N TRP A 93 -20.10 -21.23 42.29
CA TRP A 93 -21.50 -20.82 42.44
C TRP A 93 -22.25 -20.69 41.11
N ILE A 94 -21.54 -20.72 39.98
CA ILE A 94 -22.16 -20.77 38.65
C ILE A 94 -22.61 -22.20 38.27
N TRP A 95 -22.18 -23.24 38.98
CA TRP A 95 -22.56 -24.63 38.66
C TRP A 95 -23.06 -25.44 39.85
N ALA A 96 -22.55 -25.23 41.06
CA ALA A 96 -22.92 -26.01 42.24
C ALA A 96 -24.44 -25.99 42.55
N PRO A 97 -25.16 -24.84 42.42
CA PRO A 97 -26.61 -24.80 42.63
C PRO A 97 -27.41 -25.70 41.68
N ILE A 98 -26.90 -26.00 40.48
CA ILE A 98 -27.57 -26.84 39.49
C ILE A 98 -27.85 -28.23 40.09
N LYS A 99 -26.89 -28.79 40.82
CA LYS A 99 -27.02 -30.10 41.49
C LYS A 99 -28.22 -30.12 42.43
N PHE A 100 -28.34 -29.09 43.28
CA PHE A 100 -29.46 -28.96 44.22
C PHE A 100 -30.80 -28.80 43.48
N ILE A 101 -30.85 -27.89 42.51
CA ILE A 101 -32.06 -27.57 41.73
C ILE A 101 -32.58 -28.82 41.01
N LEU A 102 -31.71 -29.61 40.39
CA LEU A 102 -32.08 -30.86 39.73
C LEU A 102 -32.55 -31.92 40.75
N ASN A 103 -31.84 -32.09 41.88
CA ASN A 103 -32.20 -33.06 42.91
C ASN A 103 -33.58 -32.80 43.53
N VAL A 104 -33.95 -31.53 43.75
CA VAL A 104 -35.26 -31.20 44.34
C VAL A 104 -36.38 -31.31 43.32
N SER A 105 -36.12 -30.93 42.07
CA SER A 105 -37.14 -30.92 41.02
C SER A 105 -37.44 -32.30 40.42
N ILE A 106 -36.53 -33.28 40.54
CA ILE A 106 -36.71 -34.64 39.99
C ILE A 106 -37.97 -35.35 40.52
N GLU A 107 -38.43 -35.02 41.72
CA GLU A 107 -39.63 -35.59 42.33
C GLU A 107 -40.93 -35.07 41.70
N TYR A 108 -40.86 -34.02 40.89
CA TYR A 108 -42.01 -33.42 40.24
C TYR A 108 -41.75 -33.19 38.74
N PRO A 109 -42.17 -34.11 37.85
CA PRO A 109 -41.68 -34.14 36.48
C PRO A 109 -42.01 -32.89 35.64
N GLU A 110 -43.16 -32.26 35.85
CA GLU A 110 -43.52 -31.02 35.15
C GLU A 110 -42.56 -29.87 35.49
N ALA A 111 -42.11 -29.75 36.75
CA ALA A 111 -41.11 -28.73 37.13
C ALA A 111 -39.74 -29.09 36.57
N PHE A 112 -39.37 -30.37 36.65
CA PHE A 112 -38.09 -30.87 36.16
C PHE A 112 -37.89 -30.54 34.68
N ASP A 113 -38.88 -30.84 33.83
CA ASP A 113 -38.82 -30.54 32.39
C ASP A 113 -38.63 -29.05 32.11
N ARG A 114 -39.33 -28.19 32.88
CA ARG A 114 -39.24 -26.74 32.69
C ARG A 114 -37.92 -26.17 33.17
N ILE A 115 -37.35 -26.71 34.26
CA ILE A 115 -36.01 -26.37 34.73
C ILE A 115 -34.95 -26.80 33.71
N ILE A 116 -35.04 -28.02 33.17
CA ILE A 116 -34.13 -28.47 32.10
C ILE A 116 -34.26 -27.57 30.87
N LYS A 117 -35.49 -27.16 30.50
CA LYS A 117 -35.72 -26.23 29.39
C LYS A 117 -35.05 -24.88 29.64
N ALA A 118 -35.20 -24.31 30.84
CA ALA A 118 -34.56 -23.05 31.19
C ALA A 118 -33.03 -23.16 31.15
N TYR A 119 -32.45 -24.22 31.71
CA TYR A 119 -31.02 -24.48 31.61
C TYR A 119 -30.53 -24.71 30.18
N SER A 120 -31.35 -25.31 29.31
CA SER A 120 -31.02 -25.42 27.88
C SER A 120 -30.92 -24.03 27.22
N GLN A 121 -31.78 -23.07 27.61
CA GLN A 121 -31.72 -21.70 27.08
C GLN A 121 -30.49 -20.94 27.61
N ILE A 122 -30.12 -21.13 28.87
CA ILE A 122 -28.85 -20.61 29.41
C ILE A 122 -27.67 -21.19 28.62
N ALA A 123 -27.72 -22.48 28.29
CA ALA A 123 -26.69 -23.13 27.49
C ALA A 123 -26.56 -22.54 26.08
N GLU A 124 -27.67 -22.19 25.43
CA GLU A 124 -27.66 -21.50 24.13
C GLU A 124 -26.91 -20.16 24.22
N SER A 125 -27.15 -19.37 25.27
CA SER A 125 -26.40 -18.13 25.52
C SER A 125 -24.92 -18.39 25.84
N LEU A 126 -24.60 -19.50 26.51
CA LEU A 126 -23.21 -19.86 26.82
C LEU A 126 -22.42 -20.41 25.62
N GLY A 127 -23.09 -20.93 24.59
CA GLY A 127 -22.42 -21.56 23.44
C GLY A 127 -21.44 -20.64 22.71
N ARG A 128 -21.62 -19.31 22.81
CA ARG A 128 -20.74 -18.30 22.21
C ARG A 128 -19.35 -18.24 22.84
N PHE A 129 -19.23 -18.51 24.15
CA PHE A 129 -17.94 -18.43 24.84
C PHE A 129 -16.95 -19.49 24.35
N GLN A 130 -17.42 -20.59 23.77
CA GLN A 130 -16.55 -21.58 23.11
C GLN A 130 -15.78 -21.00 21.92
N LEU A 131 -16.43 -20.13 21.13
CA LEU A 131 -15.82 -19.53 19.93
C LEU A 131 -14.93 -18.33 20.27
N LEU A 132 -15.27 -17.63 21.36
CA LEU A 132 -14.67 -16.34 21.69
C LEU A 132 -13.56 -16.43 22.75
N GLU A 133 -13.35 -17.61 23.38
CA GLU A 133 -12.33 -17.84 24.44
C GLU A 133 -10.97 -17.23 24.07
N GLU A 134 -10.49 -17.43 22.85
CA GLU A 134 -9.20 -16.92 22.38
C GLU A 134 -9.20 -15.40 22.17
N SER A 135 -10.32 -14.84 21.69
CA SER A 135 -10.48 -13.42 21.42
C SER A 135 -10.50 -12.57 22.70
N PHE A 136 -10.77 -13.18 23.85
CA PHE A 136 -10.91 -12.50 25.15
C PHE A 136 -9.62 -12.38 25.96
N LYS A 137 -8.60 -13.18 25.65
CA LYS A 137 -7.35 -13.19 26.43
C LYS A 137 -6.69 -11.81 26.37
N GLY A 138 -6.48 -11.21 27.55
CA GLY A 138 -5.75 -9.95 27.67
C GLY A 138 -6.54 -8.68 27.34
N LYS A 139 -7.89 -8.72 27.27
CA LYS A 139 -8.75 -7.54 27.00
C LYS A 139 -9.61 -7.16 28.23
N PRO A 140 -9.10 -6.36 29.18
CA PRO A 140 -9.83 -6.01 30.42
C PRO A 140 -11.13 -5.25 30.24
N GLN A 141 -11.28 -4.50 29.13
CA GLN A 141 -12.50 -3.76 28.83
C GLN A 141 -13.75 -4.64 28.69
N LEU A 142 -13.57 -5.96 28.46
CA LEU A 142 -14.67 -6.92 28.33
C LEU A 142 -15.16 -7.46 29.69
N TYR A 143 -14.39 -7.25 30.77
CA TYR A 143 -14.71 -7.75 32.12
C TYR A 143 -16.07 -7.31 32.66
N PRO A 144 -16.54 -6.05 32.51
CA PRO A 144 -17.86 -5.66 32.96
C PRO A 144 -18.98 -6.52 32.37
N ALA A 145 -18.90 -6.86 31.07
CA ALA A 145 -19.92 -7.65 30.40
C ALA A 145 -19.96 -9.11 30.91
N PHE A 146 -18.79 -9.73 31.14
CA PHE A 146 -18.74 -11.06 31.74
C PHE A 146 -19.28 -11.10 33.17
N VAL A 147 -19.04 -10.03 33.95
CA VAL A 147 -19.53 -9.92 35.33
C VAL A 147 -21.04 -9.78 35.38
N ILE A 148 -21.63 -9.04 34.44
CA ILE A 148 -23.08 -8.96 34.30
C ILE A 148 -23.65 -10.35 33.99
N PHE A 149 -23.05 -11.06 33.03
CA PHE A 149 -23.46 -12.44 32.70
C PHE A 149 -23.34 -13.40 33.90
N TYR A 150 -22.30 -13.24 34.74
CA TYR A 150 -22.13 -13.99 36.00
C TYR A 150 -23.31 -13.73 36.94
N ALA A 151 -23.64 -12.45 37.13
CA ALA A 151 -24.72 -12.04 38.00
C ALA A 151 -26.08 -12.60 37.54
N ASP A 152 -26.32 -12.67 36.23
CA ASP A 152 -27.56 -13.24 35.68
C ASP A 152 -27.70 -14.75 35.93
N ILE A 153 -26.61 -15.53 35.79
CA ILE A 153 -26.62 -16.96 36.15
C ILE A 153 -26.99 -17.13 37.62
N LEU A 154 -26.37 -16.34 38.50
CA LEU A 154 -26.63 -16.39 39.94
C LEU A 154 -28.05 -15.93 40.28
N ARG A 155 -28.58 -14.92 39.56
CA ARG A 155 -29.96 -14.46 39.69
C ARG A 155 -30.96 -15.55 39.30
N PHE A 156 -30.67 -16.29 38.22
CA PHE A 156 -31.45 -17.46 37.84
C PHE A 156 -31.43 -18.53 38.94
N HIS A 157 -30.24 -18.87 39.46
CA HIS A 157 -30.12 -19.83 40.57
C HIS A 157 -30.87 -19.38 41.83
N LYS A 158 -30.81 -18.09 42.17
CA LYS A 158 -31.55 -17.51 43.28
C LYS A 158 -33.05 -17.68 43.11
N ALA A 159 -33.58 -17.37 41.93
CA ALA A 159 -35.00 -17.50 41.62
C ALA A 159 -35.46 -18.97 41.67
N ALA A 160 -34.68 -19.88 41.06
CA ALA A 160 -34.96 -21.31 41.05
C ALA A 160 -34.92 -21.92 42.46
N TYR A 161 -33.91 -21.56 43.25
CA TYR A 161 -33.79 -21.97 44.64
C TYR A 161 -34.99 -21.49 45.46
N LYS A 162 -35.30 -20.18 45.42
CA LYS A 162 -36.42 -19.60 46.14
C LYS A 162 -37.77 -20.17 45.74
N PHE A 163 -37.89 -20.72 44.53
CA PHE A 163 -39.11 -21.39 44.07
C PHE A 163 -39.23 -22.79 44.69
N LEU A 164 -38.17 -23.60 44.55
CA LEU A 164 -38.14 -25.00 44.97
C LEU A 164 -38.12 -25.19 46.49
N THR A 165 -37.75 -24.16 47.27
CA THR A 165 -37.75 -24.21 48.74
C THR A 165 -38.98 -23.58 49.38
N ARG A 166 -39.93 -23.03 48.61
CA ARG A 166 -41.18 -22.49 49.21
C ARG A 166 -41.99 -23.62 49.84
N ARG A 167 -42.63 -23.33 50.97
CA ARG A 167 -43.64 -24.23 51.55
C ARG A 167 -44.71 -24.55 50.50
N CYS A 168 -45.03 -25.83 50.39
CA CYS A 168 -46.07 -26.34 49.48
C CYS A 168 -45.81 -26.05 47.98
N TRP A 169 -44.57 -25.79 47.55
CA TRP A 169 -44.26 -25.47 46.15
C TRP A 169 -44.80 -26.50 45.15
N ARG A 170 -44.81 -27.79 45.52
CA ARG A 170 -45.34 -28.89 44.68
C ARG A 170 -46.84 -28.75 44.43
N VAL A 171 -47.60 -28.39 45.48
CA VAL A 171 -49.06 -28.24 45.42
C VAL A 171 -49.43 -26.96 44.67
N LEU A 172 -48.67 -25.89 44.88
CA LEU A 172 -48.90 -24.59 44.28
C LEU A 172 -48.22 -24.41 42.93
N PHE A 173 -47.58 -25.45 42.38
CA PHE A 173 -46.82 -25.34 41.13
C PHE A 173 -47.69 -24.80 39.99
N LYS A 174 -48.86 -25.42 39.76
CA LYS A 174 -49.74 -25.05 38.65
C LYS A 174 -50.25 -23.62 38.72
N THR A 175 -50.42 -23.07 39.93
CA THR A 175 -50.94 -21.71 40.15
C THR A 175 -49.85 -20.66 40.19
N THR A 176 -48.68 -20.98 40.74
CA THR A 176 -47.60 -20.01 40.94
C THR A 176 -46.57 -20.01 39.82
N TRP A 177 -46.44 -21.10 39.05
CA TRP A 177 -45.43 -21.22 37.99
C TRP A 177 -45.51 -20.08 36.97
N GLY A 178 -46.69 -19.65 36.53
CA GLY A 178 -46.79 -18.59 35.51
C GLY A 178 -46.19 -17.24 35.93
N ARG A 179 -46.03 -16.98 37.24
CA ARG A 179 -45.27 -15.82 37.75
C ARG A 179 -43.76 -16.08 37.65
N PHE A 180 -43.31 -17.26 38.05
CA PHE A 180 -41.91 -17.65 37.97
C PHE A 180 -41.42 -17.81 36.54
N GLU A 181 -42.28 -18.27 35.63
CA GLU A 181 -41.98 -18.36 34.19
C GLU A 181 -41.71 -17.00 33.58
N ARG A 182 -42.43 -15.96 34.03
CA ARG A 182 -42.14 -14.57 33.64
C ARG A 182 -40.82 -14.09 34.21
N GLU A 183 -40.56 -14.36 35.49
CA GLU A 183 -39.29 -13.99 36.13
C GLU A 183 -38.08 -14.70 35.48
N PHE A 184 -38.20 -16.00 35.20
CA PHE A 184 -37.21 -16.74 34.42
C PHE A 184 -37.08 -16.22 33.00
N GLY A 185 -38.19 -15.95 32.32
CA GLY A 185 -38.21 -15.39 30.97
C GLY A 185 -37.42 -14.10 30.89
N THR A 186 -37.62 -13.17 31.82
CA THR A 186 -36.86 -11.92 31.89
C THR A 186 -35.36 -12.18 32.10
N ILE A 187 -34.98 -13.08 33.02
CA ILE A 187 -33.56 -13.38 33.26
C ILE A 187 -32.91 -14.05 32.04
N LEU A 188 -33.63 -14.93 31.34
CA LEU A 188 -33.15 -15.62 30.14
C LEU A 188 -33.04 -14.64 28.96
N GLU A 189 -33.93 -13.66 28.86
CA GLU A 189 -33.84 -12.58 27.89
C GLU A 189 -32.66 -11.65 28.19
N ASP A 190 -32.47 -11.25 29.45
CA ASP A 190 -31.31 -10.46 29.91
C ASP A 190 -29.99 -11.20 29.56
N LEU A 191 -29.89 -12.51 29.85
CA LEU A 191 -28.73 -13.35 29.50
C LEU A 191 -28.43 -13.32 27.99
N LYS A 192 -29.47 -13.44 27.17
CA LYS A 192 -29.33 -13.40 25.71
C LYS A 192 -28.87 -12.03 25.23
N GLN A 193 -29.47 -10.94 25.74
CA GLN A 193 -29.07 -9.59 25.38
C GLN A 193 -27.62 -9.28 25.80
N HIS A 194 -27.20 -9.71 26.99
CA HIS A 194 -25.82 -9.54 27.45
C HIS A 194 -24.83 -10.38 26.63
N GLN A 195 -25.21 -11.59 26.18
CA GLN A 195 -24.42 -12.34 25.20
C GLN A 195 -24.26 -11.59 23.87
N GLU A 196 -25.34 -11.00 23.34
CA GLU A 196 -25.27 -10.19 22.11
C GLU A 196 -24.42 -8.93 22.28
N LEU A 197 -24.43 -8.32 23.47
CA LEU A 197 -23.57 -7.18 23.78
C LEU A 197 -22.09 -7.59 23.80
N ILE A 198 -21.75 -8.73 24.41
CA ILE A 198 -20.39 -9.29 24.40
C ILE A 198 -19.93 -9.52 22.97
N ASP A 199 -20.78 -10.12 22.11
CA ASP A 199 -20.46 -10.35 20.70
C ASP A 199 -20.17 -9.04 19.95
N LYS A 200 -21.00 -8.01 20.16
CA LYS A 200 -20.81 -6.68 19.53
C LYS A 200 -19.49 -6.05 19.98
N GLU A 201 -19.17 -6.13 21.26
CA GLU A 201 -17.97 -5.53 21.83
C GLU A 201 -16.69 -6.23 21.31
N VAL A 202 -16.70 -7.56 21.21
CA VAL A 202 -15.59 -8.33 20.62
C VAL A 202 -15.42 -8.02 19.15
N ASN A 203 -16.52 -7.98 18.39
CA ASN A 203 -16.46 -7.68 16.97
C ASN A 203 -15.93 -6.26 16.71
N ALA A 204 -16.37 -5.27 17.50
CA ALA A 204 -15.84 -3.92 17.42
C ALA A 204 -14.32 -3.89 17.66
N HIS A 205 -13.84 -4.60 18.67
CA HIS A 205 -12.41 -4.69 18.97
C HIS A 205 -11.62 -5.39 17.86
N ASN A 206 -12.12 -6.51 17.35
CA ASN A 206 -11.46 -7.23 16.25
C ASN A 206 -11.45 -6.39 14.96
N ILE A 207 -12.47 -5.57 14.70
CA ILE A 207 -12.50 -4.62 13.58
C ILE A 207 -11.42 -3.54 13.76
N VAL A 208 -11.27 -2.97 14.96
CA VAL A 208 -10.24 -1.96 15.25
C VAL A 208 -8.84 -2.57 15.12
N GLU A 209 -8.60 -3.72 15.74
CA GLU A 209 -7.32 -4.43 15.68
C GLU A 209 -6.95 -4.84 14.24
N ALA A 210 -7.91 -5.38 13.48
CA ALA A 210 -7.70 -5.69 12.06
C ALA A 210 -7.49 -4.44 11.21
N ARG A 211 -8.12 -3.30 11.56
CA ARG A 211 -7.87 -2.02 10.88
C ARG A 211 -6.45 -1.52 11.16
N GLU A 212 -6.00 -1.53 12.41
CA GLU A 212 -4.64 -1.16 12.78
C GLU A 212 -3.61 -2.04 12.06
N MET A 213 -3.82 -3.35 12.05
CA MET A 213 -2.96 -4.29 11.31
C MET A 213 -2.95 -4.02 9.80
N ARG A 214 -4.10 -3.65 9.21
CA ARG A 214 -4.16 -3.27 7.79
C ARG A 214 -3.41 -1.97 7.51
N GLU A 215 -3.48 -0.98 8.40
CA GLU A 215 -2.76 0.28 8.24
C GLU A 215 -1.25 0.09 8.40
N THR A 216 -0.79 -0.71 9.36
CA THR A 216 0.64 -1.05 9.49
C THR A 216 1.16 -1.85 8.29
N LEU A 217 0.36 -2.78 7.74
CA LEU A 217 0.72 -3.48 6.51
C LEU A 217 0.78 -2.54 5.30
N LYS A 218 -0.11 -1.55 5.21
CA LYS A 218 -0.07 -0.53 4.16
C LYS A 218 1.18 0.35 4.28
N SER A 219 1.52 0.81 5.49
CA SER A 219 2.72 1.63 5.71
C SER A 219 3.98 0.85 5.37
N TRP A 220 4.09 -0.41 5.81
CA TRP A 220 5.23 -1.27 5.49
C TRP A 220 5.36 -1.52 3.99
N ARG A 221 4.25 -1.75 3.28
CA ARG A 221 4.25 -1.87 1.81
C ARG A 221 4.69 -0.58 1.12
N ALA A 222 4.23 0.58 1.59
CA ALA A 222 4.62 1.88 1.04
C ALA A 222 6.13 2.13 1.23
N GLU A 223 6.65 1.85 2.44
CA GLU A 223 8.09 1.94 2.74
C GLU A 223 8.91 0.97 1.88
N SER A 224 8.43 -0.26 1.71
CA SER A 224 9.12 -1.28 0.90
C SER A 224 9.16 -0.90 -0.58
N LEU A 225 8.05 -0.37 -1.12
CA LEU A 225 8.00 0.14 -2.50
C LEU A 225 8.92 1.35 -2.69
N ASP A 226 8.95 2.29 -1.74
CA ASP A 226 9.87 3.43 -1.78
C ASP A 226 11.34 3.00 -1.72
N GLN A 227 11.66 2.00 -0.89
CA GLN A 227 13.00 1.40 -0.86
C GLN A 227 13.37 0.76 -2.19
N LEU A 228 12.49 -0.05 -2.79
CA LEU A 228 12.74 -0.66 -4.09
C LEU A 228 12.98 0.38 -5.18
N VAL A 229 12.16 1.45 -5.22
CA VAL A 229 12.34 2.54 -6.17
C VAL A 229 13.66 3.27 -5.95
N LYS A 230 14.04 3.55 -4.68
CA LYS A 230 15.32 4.17 -4.34
C LYS A 230 16.50 3.30 -4.74
N GLU A 231 16.47 2.02 -4.43
CA GLU A 231 17.51 1.05 -4.80
C GLU A 231 17.65 0.97 -6.32
N GLN A 232 16.54 0.88 -7.05
CA GLN A 232 16.56 0.84 -8.50
C GLN A 232 17.10 2.13 -9.11
N THR A 233 16.69 3.29 -8.57
CA THR A 233 17.21 4.60 -9.01
C THR A 233 18.71 4.72 -8.74
N GLN A 234 19.19 4.30 -7.57
CA GLN A 234 20.61 4.30 -7.24
C GLN A 234 21.42 3.34 -8.10
N MET A 235 20.88 2.15 -8.40
CA MET A 235 21.52 1.18 -9.29
C MET A 235 21.65 1.74 -10.71
N THR A 236 20.57 2.28 -11.27
CA THR A 236 20.60 2.91 -12.60
C THR A 236 21.56 4.10 -12.62
N ALA A 237 21.60 4.93 -11.57
CA ALA A 237 22.54 6.05 -11.48
C ALA A 237 24.01 5.59 -11.44
N ARG A 238 24.33 4.53 -10.68
CA ARG A 238 25.68 3.93 -10.66
C ARG A 238 26.06 3.33 -12.01
N GLN A 239 25.14 2.62 -12.66
CA GLN A 239 25.36 2.07 -13.99
C GLN A 239 25.61 3.18 -15.01
N MET A 240 24.80 4.25 -14.99
CA MET A 240 25.00 5.42 -15.83
C MET A 240 26.38 6.06 -15.59
N GLN A 241 26.76 6.27 -14.33
CA GLN A 241 28.08 6.82 -14.00
C GLN A 241 29.22 5.92 -14.51
N GLY A 242 29.05 4.60 -14.42
CA GLY A 242 29.98 3.63 -14.97
C GLY A 242 30.09 3.72 -16.50
N VAL A 243 28.97 3.87 -17.21
CA VAL A 243 28.94 4.08 -18.67
C VAL A 243 29.63 5.40 -19.06
N ILE A 244 29.33 6.51 -18.36
CA ILE A 244 29.97 7.82 -18.59
C ILE A 244 31.49 7.72 -18.44
N THR A 245 31.93 7.09 -17.35
CA THR A 245 33.37 6.87 -17.07
C THR A 245 34.01 5.97 -18.13
N TRP A 246 33.33 4.89 -18.53
CA TRP A 246 33.80 3.95 -19.56
C TRP A 246 33.94 4.61 -20.93
N LEU A 247 32.99 5.47 -21.31
CA LEU A 247 33.04 6.25 -22.55
C LEU A 247 34.09 7.36 -22.51
N ARG A 248 34.73 7.63 -21.36
CA ARG A 248 35.63 8.77 -21.14
C ARG A 248 35.00 10.10 -21.55
N LEU A 249 33.69 10.24 -21.28
CA LEU A 249 33.01 11.52 -21.38
C LEU A 249 33.41 12.32 -20.14
N ASP A 250 34.64 12.85 -20.13
CA ASP A 250 35.09 13.72 -19.07
C ASP A 250 34.45 15.10 -19.30
N ASP A 251 33.73 15.59 -18.29
CA ASP A 251 32.94 16.83 -18.39
C ASP A 251 33.83 18.02 -18.81
N SER A 252 35.11 17.97 -18.48
CA SER A 252 36.10 19.01 -18.79
C SER A 252 36.22 19.31 -20.29
N ASP A 253 36.28 18.29 -21.15
CA ASP A 253 36.43 18.48 -22.60
C ASP A 253 35.11 18.92 -23.25
N GLN A 254 33.98 18.44 -22.73
CA GLN A 254 32.65 18.86 -23.17
C GLN A 254 32.31 20.28 -22.73
N ILE A 255 32.74 20.72 -21.55
CA ILE A 255 32.53 22.09 -21.07
C ILE A 255 33.26 23.09 -21.97
N VAL A 256 34.51 22.80 -22.39
CA VAL A 256 35.24 23.69 -23.32
C VAL A 256 34.56 23.75 -24.70
N LEU A 257 34.09 22.62 -25.21
CA LEU A 257 33.30 22.55 -26.45
C LEU A 257 31.94 23.25 -26.30
N PHE A 258 31.27 23.05 -25.17
CA PHE A 258 29.98 23.64 -24.85
C PHE A 258 30.10 25.15 -24.68
N ASP A 259 31.10 25.67 -23.97
CA ASP A 259 31.33 27.12 -23.83
C ASP A 259 31.60 27.75 -25.20
N SER A 260 32.35 27.06 -26.06
CA SER A 260 32.60 27.50 -27.44
C SER A 260 31.33 27.50 -28.31
N LEU A 261 30.46 26.50 -28.14
CA LEU A 261 29.19 26.35 -28.87
C LEU A 261 28.05 27.20 -28.27
N ALA A 262 28.04 27.42 -26.97
CA ALA A 262 27.09 28.26 -26.25
C ALA A 262 27.31 29.73 -26.60
N LYS A 263 28.57 30.13 -26.80
CA LYS A 263 28.92 31.44 -27.36
C LYS A 263 28.34 31.64 -28.78
N ILE A 264 28.36 30.59 -29.60
CA ILE A 264 27.73 30.58 -30.95
C ILE A 264 26.18 30.54 -30.85
N GLY A 265 25.63 29.89 -29.82
CA GLY A 265 24.19 29.83 -29.55
C GLY A 265 23.60 31.13 -28.99
N GLU A 266 24.37 31.88 -28.22
CA GLU A 266 24.06 33.26 -27.79
C GLU A 266 24.03 34.22 -28.99
N GLU A 267 24.89 34.00 -29.99
CA GLU A 267 24.93 34.75 -31.25
C GLU A 267 23.74 34.41 -32.19
N HIS A 268 23.12 33.23 -32.06
CA HIS A 268 21.99 32.78 -32.91
C HIS A 268 20.88 32.04 -32.13
N PRO A 269 20.04 32.77 -31.36
CA PRO A 269 19.04 32.19 -30.46
C PRO A 269 17.91 31.47 -31.23
N GLY A 270 17.56 30.25 -30.77
CA GLY A 270 16.45 29.43 -31.28
C GLY A 270 16.83 28.37 -32.32
N THR A 271 18.08 28.35 -32.81
CA THR A 271 18.55 27.46 -33.89
C THR A 271 18.56 25.96 -33.51
N VAL A 272 18.57 25.65 -32.20
CA VAL A 272 18.73 24.28 -31.66
C VAL A 272 17.67 23.89 -30.61
N ASP A 273 16.60 24.67 -30.44
CA ASP A 273 15.54 24.42 -29.45
C ASP A 273 14.85 23.05 -29.60
N TRP A 274 14.87 22.49 -30.81
CA TRP A 274 14.31 21.17 -31.09
C TRP A 274 15.16 20.01 -30.51
N ILE A 275 16.49 20.18 -30.39
CA ILE A 275 17.41 19.18 -29.79
C ILE A 275 17.20 19.07 -28.27
N LEU A 276 16.82 20.16 -27.62
CA LEU A 276 16.64 20.23 -26.17
C LEU A 276 15.30 19.63 -25.70
N ARG A 277 14.44 19.16 -26.61
CA ARG A 277 13.29 18.31 -26.28
C ARG A 277 13.79 16.93 -25.85
N LYS A 278 14.28 16.85 -24.61
CA LYS A 278 14.93 15.65 -24.05
C LYS A 278 14.09 14.38 -24.32
N PRO A 279 14.61 13.39 -25.06
CA PRO A 279 14.16 12.03 -24.87
C PRO A 279 14.55 11.60 -23.45
N GLN A 280 13.59 11.06 -22.70
CA GLN A 280 13.88 10.48 -21.40
C GLN A 280 14.89 9.35 -21.62
N HIS A 281 15.99 9.35 -20.85
CA HIS A 281 16.95 8.26 -20.87
C HIS A 281 16.21 6.94 -20.60
N SER A 282 16.34 5.96 -21.49
CA SER A 282 15.75 4.64 -21.25
C SER A 282 16.61 3.90 -20.21
N PRO A 283 16.07 3.60 -19.02
CA PRO A 283 16.84 2.91 -17.97
C PRO A 283 17.27 1.50 -18.42
N ASP A 284 16.50 0.87 -19.31
CA ASP A 284 16.79 -0.48 -19.82
C ASP A 284 18.03 -0.50 -20.73
N LEU A 285 18.19 0.54 -21.57
CA LEU A 285 19.36 0.70 -22.42
C LEU A 285 20.63 0.86 -21.56
N VAL A 286 20.58 1.69 -20.52
CA VAL A 286 21.71 1.94 -19.62
C VAL A 286 22.16 0.67 -18.90
N ALA A 287 21.21 -0.13 -18.41
CA ALA A 287 21.50 -1.39 -17.74
C ALA A 287 22.15 -2.41 -18.67
N HIS A 288 21.65 -2.53 -19.91
CA HIS A 288 22.18 -3.45 -20.90
C HIS A 288 23.62 -3.08 -21.33
N ILE A 289 23.88 -1.80 -21.61
CA ILE A 289 25.22 -1.30 -21.95
C ILE A 289 26.22 -1.59 -20.83
N TYR A 290 25.82 -1.35 -19.57
CA TYR A 290 26.66 -1.64 -18.42
C TYR A 290 27.00 -3.12 -18.30
N GLN A 291 26.02 -4.02 -18.46
CA GLN A 291 26.23 -5.47 -18.33
C GLN A 291 27.13 -6.04 -19.43
N GLU A 292 26.82 -5.75 -20.70
CA GLU A 292 27.51 -6.34 -21.84
C GLU A 292 28.90 -5.72 -22.09
N HIS A 293 29.04 -4.40 -21.92
CA HIS A 293 30.21 -3.66 -22.41
C HIS A 293 31.10 -3.09 -21.30
N VAL A 294 30.52 -2.63 -20.18
CA VAL A 294 31.32 -2.13 -19.04
C VAL A 294 31.90 -3.31 -18.23
N GLY A 295 31.12 -4.38 -18.03
CA GLY A 295 31.56 -5.59 -17.33
C GLY A 295 32.68 -6.38 -18.02
N SER A 296 32.76 -6.31 -19.36
CA SER A 296 33.75 -7.01 -20.19
C SER A 296 35.10 -6.27 -20.36
N GLN A 297 35.23 -5.06 -19.81
CA GLN A 297 36.45 -4.25 -19.70
C GLN A 297 37.22 -3.90 -21.01
N GLN A 298 36.59 -4.00 -22.19
CA GLN A 298 37.27 -3.63 -23.44
C GLN A 298 36.58 -2.46 -24.16
N ILE A 299 37.19 -1.28 -24.11
CA ILE A 299 36.81 -0.15 -24.96
C ILE A 299 37.41 -0.41 -26.34
N THR A 300 36.59 -0.90 -27.28
CA THR A 300 36.97 -1.02 -28.69
C THR A 300 36.07 -0.14 -29.55
N VAL A 301 36.61 0.33 -30.68
CA VAL A 301 35.80 1.10 -31.65
C VAL A 301 34.66 0.23 -32.22
N HIS A 302 34.83 -1.09 -32.26
CA HIS A 302 33.78 -2.02 -32.70
C HIS A 302 32.60 -2.06 -31.72
N ALA A 303 32.88 -2.14 -30.41
CA ALA A 303 31.85 -2.08 -29.37
C ALA A 303 31.03 -0.77 -29.45
N LEU A 304 31.68 0.37 -29.71
CA LEU A 304 30.98 1.65 -29.89
C LEU A 304 30.06 1.67 -31.13
N GLU A 305 30.48 1.01 -32.22
CA GLU A 305 29.65 0.88 -33.42
C GLU A 305 28.39 0.05 -33.15
N GLU A 306 28.53 -1.08 -32.46
CA GLU A 306 27.40 -1.97 -32.10
C GLU A 306 26.42 -1.28 -31.14
N LEU A 307 26.94 -0.53 -30.16
CA LEU A 307 26.12 0.26 -29.24
C LEU A 307 25.29 1.33 -29.95
N LEU A 308 25.86 1.99 -30.95
CA LEU A 308 25.17 3.02 -31.72
C LEU A 308 24.04 2.43 -32.58
N GLU A 309 24.28 1.27 -33.19
CA GLU A 309 23.26 0.52 -33.95
C GLU A 309 22.09 0.10 -33.05
N MET A 310 22.39 -0.48 -31.89
CA MET A 310 21.39 -0.89 -30.91
C MET A 310 20.58 0.28 -30.36
N ALA A 311 21.21 1.42 -30.08
CA ALA A 311 20.53 2.61 -29.59
C ALA A 311 19.55 3.17 -30.64
N VAL A 312 19.93 3.18 -31.92
CA VAL A 312 19.07 3.61 -33.02
C VAL A 312 17.85 2.69 -33.14
N ASP A 313 18.03 1.37 -33.01
CA ASP A 313 16.92 0.41 -33.06
C ASP A 313 15.94 0.59 -31.89
N ILE A 314 16.45 0.75 -30.66
CA ILE A 314 15.62 0.92 -29.46
C ILE A 314 14.88 2.26 -29.47
N LEU A 315 15.55 3.36 -29.83
CA LEU A 315 14.96 4.69 -29.87
C LEU A 315 13.95 4.87 -31.02
N SER A 316 14.09 4.08 -32.09
CA SER A 316 13.15 4.12 -33.22
C SER A 316 11.78 3.53 -32.87
N GLY A 317 11.66 2.78 -31.76
CA GLY A 317 10.40 2.38 -31.12
C GLY A 317 9.30 1.92 -32.10
N ASN A 318 9.50 0.78 -32.76
CA ASN A 318 8.58 0.24 -33.78
C ASN A 318 8.24 1.22 -34.94
N GLY A 319 9.12 2.18 -35.24
CA GLY A 319 8.99 3.11 -36.36
C GLY A 319 8.20 4.39 -36.05
N GLN A 320 7.90 4.67 -34.78
CA GLN A 320 7.13 5.87 -34.39
C GLN A 320 7.98 7.13 -34.27
N LEU A 321 9.28 7.01 -33.96
CA LEU A 321 10.19 8.15 -33.82
C LEU A 321 11.21 8.14 -34.97
N GLY A 322 11.30 9.24 -35.71
CA GLY A 322 12.33 9.41 -36.74
C GLY A 322 13.62 9.90 -36.11
N ILE A 323 14.68 9.11 -36.17
CA ILE A 323 16.00 9.48 -35.66
C ILE A 323 16.75 10.25 -36.75
N HIS A 324 17.32 11.40 -36.40
CA HIS A 324 18.06 12.24 -37.33
C HIS A 324 19.48 12.43 -36.79
N ILE A 325 20.47 11.97 -37.55
CA ILE A 325 21.90 12.11 -37.22
C ILE A 325 22.48 13.17 -38.15
N LEU A 326 23.04 14.23 -37.58
CA LEU A 326 23.75 15.28 -38.30
C LEU A 326 25.25 15.15 -38.03
N LEU A 327 26.04 15.09 -39.10
CA LEU A 327 27.50 15.11 -39.03
C LEU A 327 28.03 16.31 -39.80
N ASP A 328 28.77 17.17 -39.11
CA ASP A 328 29.41 18.34 -39.71
C ASP A 328 30.93 18.16 -39.72
N GLY A 329 31.59 18.63 -40.80
CA GLY A 329 33.05 18.63 -40.91
C GLY A 329 33.69 17.24 -41.08
N LEU A 330 33.06 16.31 -41.81
CA LEU A 330 33.65 14.97 -42.01
C LEU A 330 35.04 15.01 -42.69
N ASP A 331 35.30 16.06 -43.47
CA ASP A 331 36.58 16.36 -44.12
C ASP A 331 37.73 16.61 -43.14
N GLU A 332 37.45 17.00 -41.89
CA GLU A 332 38.46 17.24 -40.85
C GLU A 332 39.05 15.93 -40.28
N CYS A 333 38.46 14.78 -40.63
CA CYS A 333 38.92 13.46 -40.19
C CYS A 333 39.90 12.83 -41.19
N PRO A 334 40.93 12.07 -40.77
CA PRO A 334 41.77 11.29 -41.69
C PRO A 334 40.96 10.35 -42.59
N ILE A 335 41.36 10.23 -43.87
CA ILE A 335 40.61 9.49 -44.92
C ILE A 335 40.24 8.05 -44.50
N ASP A 336 41.13 7.34 -43.81
CA ASP A 336 40.86 5.96 -43.38
C ASP A 336 39.76 5.88 -42.31
N LYS A 337 39.65 6.90 -41.45
CA LYS A 337 38.58 7.03 -40.45
C LYS A 337 37.27 7.47 -41.11
N GLN A 338 37.32 8.37 -42.09
CA GLN A 338 36.14 8.78 -42.89
C GLN A 338 35.46 7.56 -43.52
N ARG A 339 36.22 6.65 -44.15
CA ARG A 339 35.66 5.42 -44.76
C ARG A 339 35.01 4.48 -43.74
N ARG A 340 35.51 4.44 -42.51
CA ARG A 340 34.94 3.62 -41.44
C ARG A 340 33.63 4.23 -40.95
N LEU A 341 33.59 5.55 -40.72
CA LEU A 341 32.40 6.28 -40.31
C LEU A 341 31.29 6.19 -41.37
N LEU A 342 31.62 6.41 -42.65
CA LEU A 342 30.67 6.31 -43.75
C LEU A 342 30.07 4.90 -43.89
N ARG A 343 30.85 3.85 -43.59
CA ARG A 343 30.35 2.47 -43.56
C ARG A 343 29.36 2.26 -42.41
N LEU A 344 29.66 2.76 -41.21
CA LEU A 344 28.76 2.72 -40.06
C LEU A 344 27.44 3.44 -40.35
N LEU A 345 27.50 4.67 -40.86
CA LEU A 345 26.30 5.46 -41.19
C LEU A 345 25.43 4.75 -42.23
N ALA A 346 26.06 4.14 -43.24
CA ALA A 346 25.34 3.34 -44.23
C ALA A 346 24.66 2.09 -43.64
N ARG A 347 25.17 1.53 -42.53
CA ARG A 347 24.49 0.45 -41.80
C ARG A 347 23.31 1.01 -41.00
N LEU A 348 23.47 2.15 -40.34
CA LEU A 348 22.41 2.83 -39.58
C LEU A 348 21.24 3.29 -40.45
N THR A 349 21.49 3.64 -41.73
CA THR A 349 20.47 4.04 -42.70
C THR A 349 20.02 2.89 -43.61
N ALA A 350 20.25 1.63 -43.22
CA ALA A 350 19.84 0.48 -44.03
C ALA A 350 18.31 0.47 -44.24
N ALA A 351 17.86 -0.12 -45.36
CA ALA A 351 16.46 -0.11 -45.77
C ALA A 351 15.55 -0.67 -44.66
N GLY A 352 14.63 0.16 -44.16
CA GLY A 352 13.72 -0.17 -43.06
C GLY A 352 13.99 0.56 -41.74
N SER A 353 15.16 1.20 -41.60
CA SER A 353 15.46 2.07 -40.45
C SER A 353 14.74 3.42 -40.56
N ASN A 354 14.21 3.93 -39.45
CA ASN A 354 13.63 5.28 -39.39
C ASN A 354 14.71 6.35 -39.11
N CYS A 355 15.97 6.03 -39.44
CA CYS A 355 17.15 6.83 -39.18
C CYS A 355 17.59 7.55 -40.45
N LYS A 356 17.62 8.88 -40.41
CA LYS A 356 18.11 9.73 -41.50
C LYS A 356 19.44 10.34 -41.09
N VAL A 357 20.43 10.25 -41.97
CA VAL A 357 21.75 10.84 -41.75
C VAL A 357 21.95 12.00 -42.74
N MET A 358 22.38 13.14 -42.24
CA MET A 358 22.86 14.26 -43.04
C MET A 358 24.35 14.50 -42.76
N VAL A 359 25.15 14.63 -43.82
CA VAL A 359 26.59 14.90 -43.73
C VAL A 359 26.91 16.21 -44.42
N SER A 360 27.54 17.12 -43.68
CA SER A 360 28.09 18.39 -44.15
C SER A 360 29.63 18.27 -44.22
N SER A 361 30.22 18.75 -45.33
CA SER A 361 31.64 18.63 -45.64
C SER A 361 32.06 19.68 -46.67
N ARG A 362 33.28 20.22 -46.55
CA ARG A 362 33.80 21.24 -47.50
C ARG A 362 34.31 20.64 -48.80
N ASP A 363 34.89 19.44 -48.74
CA ASP A 363 35.44 18.73 -49.90
C ASP A 363 34.56 17.57 -50.40
N ALA A 364 34.72 17.21 -51.67
CA ALA A 364 34.01 16.10 -52.32
C ALA A 364 34.46 14.74 -51.75
N LEU A 365 33.78 14.30 -50.69
CA LEU A 365 33.98 13.00 -50.06
C LEU A 365 33.78 11.86 -51.06
N GLN A 366 34.65 10.84 -51.01
CA GLN A 366 34.41 9.58 -51.74
C GLN A 366 33.35 8.75 -51.03
N LEU A 367 32.08 9.06 -51.30
CA LEU A 367 30.94 8.41 -50.66
C LEU A 367 30.71 6.98 -51.21
N PRO A 368 30.41 6.01 -50.31
CA PRO A 368 29.90 4.69 -50.70
C PRO A 368 28.66 4.82 -51.59
N GLN A 369 28.51 3.90 -52.57
CA GLN A 369 27.48 3.97 -53.62
C GLN A 369 26.03 4.09 -53.08
N LYS A 370 25.75 3.54 -51.89
CA LYS A 370 24.43 3.63 -51.22
C LYS A 370 24.09 5.01 -50.66
N LEU A 371 25.08 5.79 -50.21
CA LEU A 371 24.87 7.14 -49.67
C LEU A 371 24.80 8.22 -50.76
N ARG A 372 25.14 7.88 -52.01
CA ARG A 372 25.09 8.79 -53.16
C ARG A 372 23.67 9.16 -53.61
N GLN A 373 22.65 8.40 -53.20
CA GLN A 373 21.27 8.60 -53.62
C GLN A 373 20.57 9.80 -52.94
N SER A 374 21.22 10.43 -51.96
CA SER A 374 20.62 11.49 -51.12
C SER A 374 21.61 12.63 -50.83
N VAL A 375 22.53 12.92 -51.76
CA VAL A 375 23.55 13.96 -51.58
C VAL A 375 23.02 15.31 -52.03
N PHE A 376 22.86 16.24 -51.09
CA PHE A 376 22.56 17.64 -51.36
C PHE A 376 23.87 18.44 -51.44
N SER A 377 24.21 18.96 -52.62
CA SER A 377 25.45 19.71 -52.85
C SER A 377 25.14 21.20 -53.00
N VAL A 378 25.38 21.97 -51.93
CA VAL A 378 25.12 23.42 -51.89
C VAL A 378 25.91 24.18 -52.98
N SER A 379 27.10 23.69 -53.35
CA SER A 379 27.93 24.29 -54.39
C SER A 379 27.36 24.18 -55.81
N GLN A 380 26.37 23.30 -56.04
CA GLN A 380 25.67 23.15 -57.32
C GLN A 380 24.39 23.99 -57.42
N GLU A 381 23.86 24.52 -56.31
CA GLU A 381 22.62 25.32 -56.28
C GLU A 381 22.85 26.85 -56.29
N LYS A 382 23.82 27.32 -57.10
CA LYS A 382 24.15 28.77 -57.24
C LYS A 382 22.97 29.66 -57.66
N ALA A 383 21.93 29.10 -58.26
CA ALA A 383 20.75 29.85 -58.70
C ALA A 383 19.77 30.07 -57.54
N CYS A 384 19.41 29.01 -56.83
CA CYS A 384 18.50 29.06 -55.68
C CYS A 384 19.06 29.89 -54.51
N LEU A 385 20.38 29.84 -54.29
CA LEU A 385 21.08 30.72 -53.34
C LEU A 385 21.02 32.20 -53.74
N ARG A 386 21.16 32.50 -55.04
CA ARG A 386 21.02 33.87 -55.56
C ARG A 386 19.58 34.38 -55.44
N ASP A 387 18.60 33.51 -55.71
CA ASP A 387 17.19 33.86 -55.61
C ASP A 387 16.76 34.06 -54.14
N ALA A 388 17.27 33.27 -53.20
CA ALA A 388 17.03 33.50 -51.77
C ALA A 388 17.61 34.84 -51.28
N ILE A 389 18.83 35.19 -51.73
CA ILE A 389 19.48 36.48 -51.44
C ILE A 389 18.71 37.64 -52.10
N ALA A 390 18.22 37.46 -53.33
CA ALA A 390 17.40 38.46 -54.01
C ALA A 390 16.01 38.64 -53.38
N THR A 391 15.38 37.55 -52.92
CA THR A 391 14.09 37.56 -52.23
C THR A 391 14.18 38.32 -50.91
N TYR A 392 15.29 38.15 -50.20
CA TYR A 392 15.59 38.91 -48.99
C TYR A 392 15.76 40.42 -49.25
N ALA A 393 16.48 40.81 -50.32
CA ALA A 393 16.62 42.22 -50.73
C ALA A 393 15.30 42.86 -51.20
N GLN A 394 14.43 42.07 -51.85
CA GLN A 394 13.11 42.51 -52.27
C GLN A 394 12.12 42.66 -51.10
N LEU A 395 12.18 41.78 -50.09
CA LEU A 395 11.37 41.89 -48.87
C LEU A 395 11.70 43.18 -48.08
N GLN A 396 12.97 43.57 -48.01
CA GLN A 396 13.38 44.84 -47.40
C GLN A 396 12.82 46.06 -48.16
N SER A 397 12.83 45.99 -49.50
CA SER A 397 12.33 47.08 -50.35
C SER A 397 10.79 47.21 -50.29
N ALA A 398 10.08 46.09 -50.15
CA ALA A 398 8.61 46.05 -50.03
C ALA A 398 8.11 46.58 -48.67
N LEU A 399 8.86 46.37 -47.58
CA LEU A 399 8.55 46.91 -46.26
C LEU A 399 8.68 48.44 -46.18
N ILE A 400 9.56 49.02 -47.01
CA ILE A 400 9.80 50.48 -47.09
C ILE A 400 8.72 51.18 -47.93
N PHE A 401 8.11 50.49 -48.89
CA PHE A 401 7.17 51.08 -49.86
C PHE A 401 5.72 51.23 -49.34
N GLN A 402 5.34 50.62 -48.21
CA GLN A 402 3.95 50.59 -47.71
C GLN A 402 3.59 51.61 -46.62
N SER A 403 4.50 52.46 -46.13
CA SER A 403 4.21 53.42 -45.04
C SER A 403 4.62 54.85 -45.37
N ASP A 404 3.66 55.79 -45.39
CA ASP A 404 3.84 57.20 -45.79
C ASP A 404 4.01 58.18 -44.59
N GLU A 405 4.17 57.66 -43.37
CA GLU A 405 4.57 58.44 -42.20
C GLU A 405 5.69 57.71 -41.45
N PHE A 406 6.71 58.48 -41.09
CA PHE A 406 7.96 58.07 -40.46
C PHE A 406 7.68 57.38 -39.11
N LEU A 407 7.56 56.05 -39.11
CA LEU A 407 7.39 55.24 -37.92
C LEU A 407 8.74 55.07 -37.19
N GLY A 408 8.69 55.18 -35.86
CA GLY A 408 9.82 55.19 -34.96
C GLY A 408 10.55 53.85 -34.80
N ALA A 409 11.36 53.77 -33.75
CA ALA A 409 12.20 52.62 -33.43
C ALA A 409 11.51 51.25 -33.63
N ARG A 410 11.94 50.51 -34.66
CA ARG A 410 12.04 49.05 -34.64
C ARG A 410 13.44 48.65 -35.12
N PRO A 411 14.15 47.79 -34.37
CA PRO A 411 15.50 47.39 -34.73
C PRO A 411 15.47 46.53 -35.99
N VAL A 412 16.52 46.67 -36.83
CA VAL A 412 16.86 45.65 -37.83
C VAL A 412 17.07 44.34 -37.07
N PRO A 413 16.42 43.23 -37.48
CA PRO A 413 16.62 41.94 -36.84
C PRO A 413 18.13 41.60 -36.73
N PRO A 414 18.65 41.27 -35.53
CA PRO A 414 20.09 41.14 -35.29
C PRO A 414 20.83 40.15 -36.21
N HIS A 415 20.13 39.12 -36.70
CA HIS A 415 20.69 38.11 -37.62
C HIS A 415 21.20 38.67 -38.95
N ILE A 416 20.80 39.90 -39.31
CA ILE A 416 21.21 40.59 -40.54
C ILE A 416 22.50 41.38 -40.33
N LEU A 417 22.72 41.87 -39.11
CA LEU A 417 23.87 42.71 -38.78
C LEU A 417 25.12 41.90 -38.43
N ASP A 418 24.96 40.71 -37.84
CA ASP A 418 26.10 39.83 -37.55
C ASP A 418 26.72 39.20 -38.81
N VAL A 419 25.93 39.04 -39.88
CA VAL A 419 26.43 38.61 -41.19
C VAL A 419 27.30 39.67 -41.87
N CYS A 420 27.08 40.95 -41.55
CA CYS A 420 27.77 42.08 -42.20
C CYS A 420 28.92 42.68 -41.36
N LYS A 421 29.01 42.34 -40.06
CA LYS A 421 29.97 42.89 -39.09
C LYS A 421 31.45 42.92 -39.53
N PRO A 422 32.00 41.94 -40.30
CA PRO A 422 33.38 41.99 -40.80
C PRO A 422 33.63 43.09 -41.86
N LEU A 423 32.58 43.72 -42.38
CA LEU A 423 32.64 44.62 -43.54
C LEU A 423 32.32 46.08 -43.19
N VAL A 424 32.11 46.44 -41.91
CA VAL A 424 31.61 47.77 -41.49
C VAL A 424 32.39 48.33 -40.28
N GLU A 425 32.66 49.64 -40.27
CA GLU A 425 33.31 50.44 -39.22
C GLU A 425 32.34 51.50 -38.66
N GLU A 426 32.32 51.70 -37.34
CA GLU A 426 31.44 52.65 -36.64
C GLU A 426 32.18 53.97 -36.35
N ARG A 427 31.60 55.10 -36.75
CA ARG A 427 32.17 56.45 -36.60
C ARG A 427 31.75 57.14 -35.29
N HIS A 428 32.48 58.18 -34.89
CA HIS A 428 32.25 58.93 -33.64
C HIS A 428 30.88 59.64 -33.54
N ASP A 429 30.15 59.77 -34.64
CA ASP A 429 28.79 60.29 -34.71
C ASP A 429 27.72 59.17 -34.72
N SER A 430 28.11 57.93 -34.40
CA SER A 430 27.28 56.73 -34.40
C SER A 430 26.74 56.32 -35.79
N SER A 431 27.37 56.78 -36.87
CA SER A 431 27.11 56.30 -38.22
C SER A 431 28.00 55.09 -38.58
N LEU A 432 27.46 54.11 -39.29
CA LEU A 432 28.17 52.91 -39.76
C LEU A 432 28.61 53.08 -41.24
N ALA A 433 29.88 52.85 -41.54
CA ALA A 433 30.46 52.95 -42.89
C ALA A 433 31.17 51.63 -43.29
N PHE A 434 31.02 51.15 -44.52
CA PHE A 434 31.67 49.91 -44.96
C PHE A 434 33.20 50.08 -45.08
N ILE A 435 33.96 49.10 -44.57
CA ILE A 435 35.41 49.02 -44.73
C ILE A 435 35.70 48.67 -46.19
N HIS A 436 36.09 49.68 -46.96
CA HIS A 436 36.44 49.53 -48.35
C HIS A 436 37.93 49.17 -48.46
N ILE A 437 38.26 47.89 -48.61
CA ILE A 437 39.57 47.49 -49.18
C ILE A 437 39.33 46.91 -50.57
N SER A 438 39.46 47.81 -51.53
CA SER A 438 39.46 47.55 -52.96
C SER A 438 40.89 47.39 -53.44
N VAL A 439 41.12 46.30 -54.17
CA VAL A 439 41.93 46.23 -55.40
C VAL A 439 43.45 46.19 -55.21
N LYS A 440 44.11 45.12 -55.67
CA LYS A 440 44.69 45.03 -57.03
C LYS A 440 45.43 43.69 -57.27
N GLU A 441 45.29 43.24 -58.52
CA GLU A 441 45.97 42.13 -59.25
C GLU A 441 45.63 40.69 -58.89
#